data_AF-A0A7V5UK53-F1
#
_entry.id   AF-A0A7V5UK53-F1
#
_cell.length_a   1.000
_cell.length_b   1.000
_cell.length_c   1.000
_cell.angle_alpha   90.00
_cell.angle_beta   90.00
_cell.angle_gamma   90.00
#
_symmetry.space_group_name_H-M   'P 1'
#
loop_
_entity.id
_entity.type
_entity.pdbx_description
1 polymer ?
#
loop_
_entity_poly.entity_id
_entity_poly.type
_entity_poly.pdbx_seq_one_letter_code
_entity_poly.pdbx_strand_id
1 'polypeptide(L)'
;MPTWLAERSTSPLPQETLPMRRDWKLAIRACVCVVFLASGLALPSALASEKGKKELKTLEVFPTQVHLAGARSYQGLRVTAVFTDGTRQDVTAKAQCTSADPSVAEVDESATIRPHSNGTTRVTIAYGGQQAVVPVTIAAIEHDAYNFRNDVLPVISHLGCNQMGCHGSPKGKKRLHLSLFSADPHKDYAEITDPKKKLIDPKNAAESWLLQKAICDVDHGGGDVTEEGSDEYNVLLAWIAAGAPEGTPQDPQLERIEVYPSQRNVQPGEQYRLIVEAYYTDGSMRDVTALASFKSNEESVATVDAEGTVKGTGYGEAVFMVGYGGLLTTSRVRSSQPAKVAFPKVPLNNKVDELVFNRLRALNIIPSELCTDEEFLRRVYLDVIGVLPTAEEARAFLADPNPNKRSELIDHLLERPEYADFYAVKWGDILQINRDIPARLQDKGMWAYYRWLWNALDSNMPMDQFVREILTAKGSAYRSGPANFFRVGEGPQGMAETASTVFLGVRLDCAHCHNHPFEQFTLQDNLGMAAFFARVRLKRSAEQDEEIIYLADSGSVR
;
A
#
# COMPACT_ATOMS: atom_id res chain seq x y z
N MET A 1 -29.66 40.13 22.51
CA MET A 1 -31.11 39.85 22.47
C MET A 1 -31.80 40.99 21.73
N PRO A 2 -32.91 40.76 21.00
CA PRO A 2 -33.06 39.79 19.92
C PRO A 2 -32.45 40.34 18.58
N THR A 3 -33.06 40.71 17.45
CA THR A 3 -34.46 40.71 16.90
C THR A 3 -34.44 40.77 15.34
N TRP A 4 -35.16 39.84 14.68
CA TRP A 4 -35.90 39.96 13.39
C TRP A 4 -35.14 40.31 12.09
N LEU A 5 -35.44 39.79 10.88
CA LEU A 5 -36.64 39.34 10.14
C LEU A 5 -37.35 40.42 9.30
N ALA A 6 -38.00 39.95 8.21
CA ALA A 6 -38.67 40.69 7.13
C ALA A 6 -37.71 41.38 6.12
N GLU A 7 -38.06 41.55 4.84
CA GLU A 7 -39.33 41.28 4.15
C GLU A 7 -39.16 40.87 2.67
N ARG A 8 -40.15 40.16 2.08
CA ARG A 8 -40.23 39.87 0.63
C ARG A 8 -41.39 40.68 0.02
N SER A 9 -41.14 41.39 -1.08
CA SER A 9 -42.18 41.93 -1.98
C SER A 9 -41.56 42.12 -3.38
N THR A 10 -41.77 41.23 -4.36
CA THR A 10 -42.96 41.03 -5.23
C THR A 10 -43.31 42.19 -6.16
N SER A 11 -42.91 42.07 -7.43
CA SER A 11 -43.72 42.42 -8.62
C SER A 11 -43.11 41.77 -9.88
N PRO A 12 -43.91 41.29 -10.85
CA PRO A 12 -43.42 40.68 -12.08
C PRO A 12 -43.27 41.69 -13.23
N LEU A 13 -42.44 41.37 -14.22
CA LEU A 13 -42.39 42.03 -15.53
C LEU A 13 -42.40 40.98 -16.68
N PRO A 14 -42.82 41.34 -17.91
CA PRO A 14 -43.52 40.40 -18.78
C PRO A 14 -42.66 39.51 -19.66
N GLN A 15 -43.29 38.49 -20.23
CA GLN A 15 -42.83 37.83 -21.44
C GLN A 15 -43.06 38.75 -22.65
N GLU A 16 -42.02 39.08 -23.42
CA GLU A 16 -42.19 39.45 -24.84
C GLU A 16 -41.23 38.68 -25.75
N THR A 17 -41.67 38.45 -26.97
CA THR A 17 -41.15 37.47 -27.92
C THR A 17 -39.98 37.99 -28.76
N LEU A 18 -38.91 37.19 -28.89
CA LEU A 18 -37.91 37.39 -29.94
C LEU A 18 -38.40 36.83 -31.30
N PRO A 19 -38.40 37.63 -32.38
CA PRO A 19 -38.82 37.16 -33.70
C PRO A 19 -37.73 36.36 -34.44
N MET A 20 -38.12 35.17 -34.90
CA MET A 20 -37.26 34.20 -35.59
C MET A 20 -36.83 34.64 -37.00
N ARG A 21 -35.51 34.61 -37.28
CA ARG A 21 -34.92 34.42 -38.62
C ARG A 21 -33.73 33.47 -38.49
N ARG A 22 -33.81 32.21 -38.96
CA ARG A 22 -33.63 31.78 -40.37
C ARG A 22 -32.30 32.22 -40.96
N ASP A 23 -31.53 31.41 -41.67
CA ASP A 23 -31.49 29.97 -41.98
C ASP A 23 -30.58 29.95 -43.23
N TRP A 24 -29.53 29.13 -43.28
CA TRP A 24 -29.04 28.62 -44.56
C TRP A 24 -28.56 27.17 -44.42
N LYS A 25 -28.77 26.38 -45.47
CA LYS A 25 -28.77 24.90 -45.45
C LYS A 25 -27.47 24.38 -46.08
N LEU A 26 -26.79 23.36 -45.54
CA LEU A 26 -27.19 21.95 -45.37
C LEU A 26 -27.37 21.25 -46.74
N ALA A 27 -26.44 20.36 -47.09
CA ALA A 27 -26.42 19.58 -48.35
C ALA A 27 -26.41 18.05 -48.09
N ILE A 28 -27.20 17.31 -48.86
CA ILE A 28 -27.69 15.92 -48.60
C ILE A 28 -28.11 15.31 -49.96
N ARG A 29 -28.01 14.00 -50.30
CA ARG A 29 -27.50 12.74 -49.69
C ARG A 29 -27.21 11.76 -50.85
N ALA A 30 -26.28 10.80 -50.70
CA ALA A 30 -26.40 9.47 -51.34
C ALA A 30 -25.34 8.45 -50.85
N CYS A 31 -25.49 7.13 -51.04
CA CYS A 31 -26.50 6.21 -50.46
C CYS A 31 -26.28 4.78 -51.00
N VAL A 32 -26.10 3.78 -50.11
CA VAL A 32 -26.41 2.37 -50.39
C VAL A 32 -27.03 1.78 -49.11
N CYS A 33 -28.06 0.95 -49.27
CA CYS A 33 -28.78 0.31 -48.16
C CYS A 33 -28.47 -1.18 -48.08
N VAL A 34 -28.42 -1.73 -46.87
CA VAL A 34 -28.74 -3.14 -46.60
C VAL A 34 -29.81 -3.15 -45.50
N VAL A 35 -30.79 -4.04 -45.65
CA VAL A 35 -31.94 -4.23 -44.75
C VAL A 35 -31.96 -5.72 -44.35
N PHE A 36 -32.80 -6.07 -43.37
CA PHE A 36 -32.89 -7.35 -42.63
C PHE A 36 -31.97 -7.40 -41.40
N LEU A 37 -32.42 -7.82 -40.21
CA LEU A 37 -33.73 -8.35 -39.80
C LEU A 37 -34.14 -7.77 -38.44
N ALA A 38 -35.45 -7.70 -38.17
CA ALA A 38 -35.97 -7.23 -36.89
C ALA A 38 -36.04 -8.37 -35.87
N SER A 39 -35.32 -8.24 -34.76
CA SER A 39 -35.54 -8.98 -33.52
C SER A 39 -35.51 -8.00 -32.34
N GLY A 40 -36.53 -8.06 -31.50
CA GLY A 40 -36.74 -7.08 -30.43
C GLY A 40 -35.77 -7.27 -29.27
N LEU A 41 -34.61 -6.61 -29.30
CA LEU A 41 -33.75 -6.46 -28.13
C LEU A 41 -34.43 -5.52 -27.13
N ALA A 42 -35.21 -6.10 -26.21
CA ALA A 42 -35.71 -5.40 -25.04
C ALA A 42 -34.52 -4.89 -24.22
N LEU A 43 -34.40 -3.57 -24.09
CA LEU A 43 -33.56 -2.97 -23.06
C LEU A 43 -34.02 -3.53 -21.70
N PRO A 44 -33.12 -4.06 -20.85
CA PRO A 44 -33.50 -4.47 -19.51
C PRO A 44 -33.87 -3.21 -18.73
N SER A 45 -35.17 -2.93 -18.62
CA SER A 45 -35.69 -2.03 -17.61
C SER A 45 -35.15 -2.45 -16.25
N ALA A 46 -34.82 -1.49 -15.40
CA ALA A 46 -34.35 -1.76 -14.05
C ALA A 46 -35.49 -2.40 -13.23
N LEU A 47 -35.60 -3.72 -13.30
CA LEU A 47 -36.43 -4.51 -12.40
C LEU A 47 -35.98 -4.20 -10.98
N ALA A 48 -36.92 -3.77 -10.15
CA ALA A 48 -36.72 -3.78 -8.72
C ALA A 48 -36.33 -5.21 -8.33
N SER A 49 -35.23 -5.37 -7.59
CA SER A 49 -34.72 -6.69 -7.23
C SER A 49 -35.75 -7.41 -6.36
N GLU A 50 -36.49 -8.36 -6.96
CA GLU A 50 -37.14 -9.40 -6.18
C GLU A 50 -36.05 -10.05 -5.32
N LYS A 51 -36.34 -10.27 -4.03
CA LYS A 51 -35.46 -11.02 -3.15
C LYS A 51 -35.50 -12.50 -3.53
N GLY A 52 -34.89 -12.83 -4.68
CA GLY A 52 -34.58 -14.20 -5.06
C GLY A 52 -33.82 -14.88 -3.91
N LYS A 53 -34.04 -16.18 -3.75
CA LYS A 53 -33.40 -16.92 -2.67
C LYS A 53 -31.89 -16.76 -2.75
N LYS A 54 -31.28 -16.49 -1.61
CA LYS A 54 -29.82 -16.50 -1.43
C LYS A 54 -29.36 -17.95 -1.54
N GLU A 55 -28.98 -18.35 -2.75
CA GLU A 55 -28.60 -19.71 -3.11
C GLU A 55 -27.09 -19.77 -3.37
N LEU A 56 -26.48 -20.92 -3.11
CA LEU A 56 -25.03 -21.08 -3.21
C LEU A 56 -24.63 -21.21 -4.69
N LYS A 57 -23.90 -20.21 -5.19
CA LYS A 57 -23.47 -20.13 -6.59
C LYS A 57 -22.18 -20.89 -6.84
N THR A 58 -21.18 -20.76 -5.97
CA THR A 58 -19.90 -21.47 -6.05
C THR A 58 -19.20 -21.50 -4.70
N LEU A 59 -18.21 -22.39 -4.57
CA LEU A 59 -17.17 -22.30 -3.55
C LEU A 59 -15.91 -21.69 -4.17
N GLU A 60 -15.26 -20.80 -3.43
CA GLU A 60 -13.88 -20.40 -3.65
C GLU A 60 -13.04 -21.05 -2.54
N VAL A 61 -11.95 -21.72 -2.90
CA VAL A 61 -11.00 -22.31 -1.96
C VAL A 61 -9.62 -21.73 -2.19
N PHE A 62 -8.92 -21.41 -1.10
CA PHE A 62 -7.52 -20.98 -1.12
C PHE A 62 -6.68 -21.81 -0.12
N PRO A 63 -5.43 -22.17 -0.46
CA PRO A 63 -4.86 -22.09 -1.81
C PRO A 63 -5.56 -23.06 -2.78
N THR A 64 -5.35 -22.86 -4.07
CA THR A 64 -5.95 -23.68 -5.14
C THR A 64 -5.17 -24.97 -5.43
N GLN A 65 -3.97 -25.08 -4.89
CA GLN A 65 -3.06 -26.23 -4.91
C GLN A 65 -2.20 -26.18 -3.63
N VAL A 66 -1.63 -27.30 -3.21
CA VAL A 66 -0.78 -27.40 -2.01
C VAL A 66 0.51 -28.15 -2.33
N HIS A 67 1.64 -27.61 -1.92
CA HIS A 67 2.98 -28.20 -2.11
C HIS A 67 3.75 -28.11 -0.80
N LEU A 68 3.75 -29.20 -0.03
CA LEU A 68 4.33 -29.28 1.31
C LEU A 68 5.67 -30.03 1.30
N ALA A 69 6.60 -29.56 2.13
CA ALA A 69 7.95 -30.11 2.27
C ALA A 69 8.34 -30.29 3.75
N GLY A 70 8.82 -31.48 4.11
CA GLY A 70 9.18 -31.84 5.50
C GLY A 70 7.97 -32.24 6.36
N ALA A 71 8.20 -33.10 7.36
CA ALA A 71 7.15 -33.70 8.19
C ALA A 71 6.38 -32.72 9.09
N ARG A 72 6.99 -31.61 9.53
CA ARG A 72 6.31 -30.57 10.33
C ARG A 72 5.40 -29.65 9.52
N SER A 73 5.48 -29.67 8.20
CA SER A 73 4.75 -28.72 7.36
C SER A 73 3.23 -28.94 7.39
N TYR A 74 2.45 -27.88 7.19
CA TYR A 74 0.99 -27.94 7.13
C TYR A 74 0.45 -26.80 6.26
N GLN A 75 -0.82 -26.92 5.84
CA GLN A 75 -1.53 -25.86 5.12
C GLN A 75 -2.98 -25.77 5.58
N GLY A 76 -3.40 -24.62 6.11
CA GLY A 76 -4.82 -24.31 6.30
C GLY A 76 -5.49 -24.03 4.95
N LEU A 77 -6.71 -24.55 4.74
CA LEU A 77 -7.58 -24.12 3.66
C LEU A 77 -8.52 -23.00 4.12
N ARG A 78 -8.82 -22.04 3.25
CA ARG A 78 -9.93 -21.08 3.42
C ARG A 78 -11.03 -21.39 2.43
N VAL A 79 -12.26 -21.62 2.91
CA VAL A 79 -13.43 -21.91 2.08
C VAL A 79 -14.41 -20.74 2.14
N THR A 80 -14.56 -20.01 1.04
CA THR A 80 -15.56 -18.94 0.92
C THR A 80 -16.73 -19.41 0.06
N ALA A 81 -17.93 -19.45 0.65
CA ALA A 81 -19.18 -19.60 -0.07
C ALA A 81 -19.56 -18.28 -0.75
N VAL A 82 -19.78 -18.32 -2.07
CA VAL A 82 -20.25 -17.18 -2.88
C VAL A 82 -21.69 -17.44 -3.33
N PHE A 83 -22.58 -16.51 -3.05
CA PHE A 83 -24.01 -16.66 -3.28
C PHE A 83 -24.50 -15.97 -4.55
N THR A 84 -25.73 -16.26 -4.97
CA THR A 84 -26.41 -15.66 -6.14
C THR A 84 -26.55 -14.13 -6.03
N ASP A 85 -26.68 -13.59 -4.82
CA ASP A 85 -26.71 -12.15 -4.51
C ASP A 85 -25.32 -11.48 -4.50
N GLY A 86 -24.24 -12.23 -4.75
CA GLY A 86 -22.86 -11.75 -4.72
C GLY A 86 -22.23 -11.64 -3.32
N THR A 87 -22.97 -11.95 -2.25
CA THR A 87 -22.41 -11.97 -0.90
C THR A 87 -21.45 -13.15 -0.69
N ARG A 88 -20.54 -13.01 0.28
CA ARG A 88 -19.42 -13.93 0.53
C ARG A 88 -19.34 -14.32 2.00
N GLN A 89 -19.45 -15.60 2.32
CA GLN A 89 -19.36 -16.11 3.70
C GLN A 89 -18.16 -17.03 3.86
N ASP A 90 -17.37 -16.86 4.94
CA ASP A 90 -16.42 -17.90 5.37
C ASP A 90 -17.22 -19.11 5.88
N VAL A 91 -17.00 -20.26 5.25
CA VAL A 91 -17.65 -21.54 5.59
C VAL A 91 -16.62 -22.63 5.87
N THR A 92 -15.36 -22.27 6.15
CA THR A 92 -14.24 -23.19 6.38
C THR A 92 -14.60 -24.26 7.43
N ALA A 93 -14.95 -23.83 8.66
CA ALA A 93 -15.41 -24.71 9.74
C ALA A 93 -16.85 -25.26 9.57
N LYS A 94 -17.35 -25.32 8.33
CA LYS A 94 -18.65 -25.91 7.95
C LYS A 94 -18.56 -26.75 6.67
N ALA A 95 -17.42 -26.73 5.98
CA ALA A 95 -17.20 -27.50 4.78
C ALA A 95 -16.68 -28.89 5.14
N GLN A 96 -17.19 -29.92 4.47
CA GLN A 96 -16.67 -31.27 4.64
C GLN A 96 -15.42 -31.43 3.76
N CYS A 97 -14.27 -31.52 4.39
CA CYS A 97 -13.00 -31.84 3.74
C CYS A 97 -12.75 -33.35 3.76
N THR A 98 -12.15 -33.90 2.71
CA THR A 98 -11.79 -35.33 2.62
C THR A 98 -10.60 -35.52 1.68
N SER A 99 -9.53 -36.16 2.16
CA SER A 99 -8.41 -36.58 1.32
C SER A 99 -8.75 -37.84 0.54
N ALA A 100 -8.40 -37.87 -0.75
CA ALA A 100 -8.54 -39.04 -1.62
C ALA A 100 -7.55 -40.17 -1.27
N ASP A 101 -6.44 -39.82 -0.60
CA ASP A 101 -5.47 -40.76 -0.04
C ASP A 101 -4.87 -40.18 1.26
N PRO A 102 -5.43 -40.53 2.42
CA PRO A 102 -4.92 -40.12 3.73
C PRO A 102 -3.50 -40.63 4.04
N SER A 103 -2.98 -41.64 3.34
CA SER A 103 -1.61 -42.15 3.56
C SER A 103 -0.53 -41.27 2.93
N VAL A 104 -0.90 -40.40 1.97
CA VAL A 104 -0.05 -39.34 1.42
C VAL A 104 -0.20 -38.07 2.27
N ALA A 105 -1.44 -37.60 2.46
CA ALA A 105 -1.75 -36.45 3.30
C ALA A 105 -3.16 -36.53 3.87
N GLU A 106 -3.31 -36.20 5.15
CA GLU A 106 -4.61 -36.09 5.82
C GLU A 106 -5.17 -34.66 5.71
N VAL A 107 -6.45 -34.50 6.05
CA VAL A 107 -7.08 -33.20 6.27
C VAL A 107 -8.04 -33.31 7.47
N ASP A 108 -7.92 -32.37 8.41
CA ASP A 108 -8.68 -32.37 9.66
C ASP A 108 -9.99 -31.55 9.59
N GLU A 109 -10.75 -31.54 10.70
CA GLU A 109 -12.01 -30.79 10.82
C GLU A 109 -11.84 -29.26 10.78
N SER A 110 -10.62 -28.74 10.97
CA SER A 110 -10.31 -27.32 10.79
C SER A 110 -10.05 -26.95 9.31
N ALA A 111 -10.05 -27.95 8.43
CA ALA A 111 -9.59 -27.91 7.04
C ALA A 111 -8.07 -27.67 6.90
N THR A 112 -7.27 -28.12 7.87
CA THR A 112 -5.80 -28.10 7.80
C THR A 112 -5.29 -29.42 7.22
N ILE A 113 -4.39 -29.33 6.24
CA ILE A 113 -3.74 -30.46 5.56
C ILE A 113 -2.39 -30.75 6.22
N ARG A 114 -2.09 -32.04 6.45
CA ARG A 114 -0.81 -32.50 7.04
C ARG A 114 -0.20 -33.68 6.26
N PRO A 115 1.14 -33.75 6.12
CA PRO A 115 1.83 -34.79 5.36
C PRO A 115 1.90 -36.12 6.13
N HIS A 116 1.78 -37.24 5.42
CA HIS A 116 2.06 -38.59 5.93
C HIS A 116 3.13 -39.33 5.12
N SER A 117 3.19 -39.14 3.80
CA SER A 117 4.27 -39.68 2.96
C SER A 117 4.46 -38.88 1.67
N ASN A 118 5.66 -38.97 1.07
CA ASN A 118 5.98 -38.35 -0.21
C ASN A 118 5.08 -38.90 -1.32
N GLY A 119 4.41 -38.01 -2.08
CA GLY A 119 3.48 -38.41 -3.12
C GLY A 119 2.58 -37.29 -3.62
N THR A 120 1.50 -37.66 -4.31
CA THR A 120 0.44 -36.72 -4.72
C THR A 120 -0.93 -37.27 -4.36
N THR A 121 -1.79 -36.41 -3.84
CA THR A 121 -3.19 -36.74 -3.50
C THR A 121 -4.09 -35.54 -3.84
N ARG A 122 -5.37 -35.59 -3.47
CA ARG A 122 -6.34 -34.52 -3.67
C ARG A 122 -7.24 -34.40 -2.45
N VAL A 123 -7.43 -33.19 -1.96
CA VAL A 123 -8.47 -32.89 -0.97
C VAL A 123 -9.72 -32.40 -1.69
N THR A 124 -10.84 -33.04 -1.41
CA THR A 124 -12.17 -32.60 -1.87
C THR A 124 -12.83 -31.80 -0.74
N ILE A 125 -13.40 -30.66 -1.07
CA ILE A 125 -14.08 -29.75 -0.15
C ILE A 125 -15.54 -29.65 -0.61
N ALA A 126 -16.49 -30.05 0.23
CA ALA A 126 -17.91 -30.04 -0.08
C ALA A 126 -18.70 -29.12 0.87
N TYR A 127 -19.55 -28.25 0.32
CA TYR A 127 -20.47 -27.42 1.11
C TYR A 127 -21.71 -27.04 0.27
N GLY A 128 -22.90 -27.15 0.88
CA GLY A 128 -24.15 -26.68 0.28
C GLY A 128 -24.51 -27.29 -1.09
N GLY A 129 -24.03 -28.49 -1.40
CA GLY A 129 -24.23 -29.16 -2.69
C GLY A 129 -23.19 -28.79 -3.77
N GLN A 130 -22.30 -27.84 -3.50
CA GLN A 130 -21.14 -27.53 -4.33
C GLN A 130 -19.90 -28.29 -3.84
N GLN A 131 -18.94 -28.50 -4.75
CA GLN A 131 -17.64 -29.10 -4.44
C GLN A 131 -16.48 -28.32 -5.09
N ALA A 132 -15.33 -28.33 -4.43
CA ALA A 132 -14.04 -27.91 -4.97
C ALA A 132 -12.99 -29.01 -4.69
N VAL A 133 -11.92 -29.06 -5.49
CA VAL A 133 -10.84 -30.05 -5.35
C VAL A 133 -9.50 -29.35 -5.39
N VAL A 134 -8.69 -29.54 -4.37
CA VAL A 134 -7.33 -29.00 -4.22
C VAL A 134 -6.32 -30.13 -4.47
N PRO A 135 -5.45 -30.03 -5.49
CA PRO A 135 -4.31 -30.93 -5.64
C PRO A 135 -3.31 -30.75 -4.49
N VAL A 136 -2.76 -31.85 -3.98
CA VAL A 136 -1.78 -31.84 -2.90
C VAL A 136 -0.54 -32.64 -3.33
N THR A 137 0.63 -32.02 -3.25
CA THR A 137 1.95 -32.64 -3.44
C THR A 137 2.69 -32.63 -2.11
N ILE A 138 3.24 -33.78 -1.71
CA ILE A 138 4.11 -33.91 -0.53
C ILE A 138 5.49 -34.37 -1.01
N ALA A 139 6.54 -33.67 -0.59
CA ALA A 139 7.92 -34.00 -0.94
C ALA A 139 8.86 -33.89 0.27
N ALA A 140 10.02 -34.54 0.18
CA ALA A 140 11.12 -34.43 1.13
C ALA A 140 10.70 -34.54 2.62
N ILE A 141 9.73 -35.40 2.95
CA ILE A 141 9.25 -35.62 4.33
C ILE A 141 10.38 -36.09 5.27
N GLU A 142 11.42 -36.71 4.71
CA GLU A 142 12.67 -37.11 5.34
C GLU A 142 13.62 -35.95 5.67
N HIS A 143 13.47 -34.78 5.04
CA HIS A 143 14.30 -33.59 5.27
C HIS A 143 13.64 -32.62 6.25
N ASP A 144 13.25 -33.14 7.42
CA ASP A 144 12.62 -32.39 8.50
C ASP A 144 13.64 -31.83 9.53
N ALA A 145 14.87 -31.51 9.11
CA ALA A 145 15.82 -30.82 9.97
C ALA A 145 15.31 -29.40 10.30
N TYR A 146 15.56 -28.90 11.52
CA TYR A 146 15.28 -27.48 11.80
C TYR A 146 16.29 -26.59 11.06
N ASN A 147 15.81 -25.47 10.52
CA ASN A 147 16.64 -24.44 9.90
C ASN A 147 16.45 -23.12 10.66
N PHE A 148 17.55 -22.46 11.04
CA PHE A 148 17.48 -21.23 11.84
C PHE A 148 16.75 -20.11 11.11
N ARG A 149 17.05 -19.88 9.83
CA ARG A 149 16.44 -18.80 9.02
C ARG A 149 14.95 -19.00 8.77
N ASN A 150 14.50 -20.24 8.58
CA ASN A 150 13.15 -20.56 8.10
C ASN A 150 12.17 -20.98 9.19
N ASP A 151 12.66 -21.50 10.32
CA ASP A 151 11.81 -22.00 11.41
C ASP A 151 11.96 -21.13 12.68
N VAL A 152 13.20 -20.82 13.07
CA VAL A 152 13.53 -20.18 14.36
C VAL A 152 13.43 -18.65 14.31
N LEU A 153 14.00 -18.06 13.26
CA LEU A 153 14.12 -16.62 13.08
C LEU A 153 12.76 -15.93 12.81
N PRO A 154 11.76 -16.56 12.16
CA PRO A 154 10.39 -16.05 12.13
C PRO A 154 9.74 -16.03 13.51
N VAL A 155 9.93 -17.06 14.35
CA VAL A 155 9.45 -17.07 15.74
C VAL A 155 10.10 -15.94 16.54
N ILE A 156 11.42 -15.75 16.46
CA ILE A 156 12.14 -14.61 17.08
C ILE A 156 11.58 -13.25 16.63
N SER A 157 11.03 -13.16 15.42
CA SER A 157 10.42 -11.95 14.86
C SER A 157 8.99 -11.73 15.38
N HIS A 158 8.19 -12.81 15.44
CA HIS A 158 6.84 -12.82 15.97
C HIS A 158 6.82 -12.45 17.46
N LEU A 159 7.71 -13.05 18.26
CA LEU A 159 7.95 -12.76 19.67
C LEU A 159 8.54 -11.35 19.94
N GLY A 160 8.76 -10.55 18.90
CA GLY A 160 9.26 -9.17 19.01
C GLY A 160 10.72 -9.03 19.47
N CYS A 161 11.45 -10.13 19.66
CA CYS A 161 12.80 -10.11 20.24
C CYS A 161 13.80 -9.31 19.39
N ASN A 162 13.68 -9.34 18.06
CA ASN A 162 14.53 -8.62 17.10
C ASN A 162 14.00 -7.23 16.71
N GLN A 163 13.01 -6.69 17.42
CA GLN A 163 12.41 -5.39 17.11
C GLN A 163 13.34 -4.22 17.52
N MET A 164 13.08 -3.03 16.96
CA MET A 164 13.82 -1.80 17.32
C MET A 164 13.66 -1.43 18.79
N GLY A 165 12.54 -1.83 19.42
CA GLY A 165 12.32 -1.71 20.86
C GLY A 165 13.11 -2.71 21.70
N CYS A 166 13.73 -3.74 21.10
CA CYS A 166 14.40 -4.84 21.79
C CYS A 166 15.84 -5.07 21.26
N HIS A 167 16.22 -6.31 20.92
CA HIS A 167 17.60 -6.66 20.55
C HIS A 167 18.00 -6.24 19.12
N GLY A 168 17.04 -5.92 18.25
CA GLY A 168 17.31 -5.34 16.93
C GLY A 168 17.51 -3.83 16.92
N SER A 169 17.56 -3.17 18.08
CA SER A 169 18.01 -1.77 18.17
C SER A 169 19.45 -1.62 17.65
N PRO A 170 19.87 -0.46 17.07
CA PRO A 170 21.20 -0.30 16.44
C PRO A 170 22.45 -0.46 17.35
N LYS A 171 22.27 -0.78 18.63
CA LYS A 171 23.34 -1.08 19.60
C LYS A 171 23.11 -2.42 20.33
N GLY A 172 22.06 -3.15 19.99
CA GLY A 172 21.52 -4.26 20.77
C GLY A 172 21.02 -3.85 22.16
N LYS A 173 20.59 -4.84 22.93
CA LYS A 173 20.22 -4.70 24.36
C LYS A 173 20.82 -5.82 25.20
N LYS A 174 21.21 -5.48 26.44
CA LYS A 174 21.67 -6.42 27.48
C LYS A 174 22.62 -7.54 26.99
N ARG A 175 23.58 -7.19 26.12
CA ARG A 175 24.62 -8.06 25.49
C ARG A 175 24.16 -9.00 24.36
N LEU A 176 22.97 -8.81 23.79
CA LEU A 176 22.51 -9.48 22.56
C LEU A 176 22.07 -8.40 21.54
N HIS A 177 22.56 -8.51 20.30
CA HIS A 177 22.40 -7.52 19.23
C HIS A 177 21.97 -8.21 17.93
N LEU A 178 20.69 -8.52 17.82
CA LEU A 178 20.11 -9.09 16.60
C LEU A 178 20.06 -8.06 15.45
N SER A 179 19.79 -8.52 14.25
CA SER A 179 19.45 -7.70 13.09
C SER A 179 18.01 -7.21 13.21
N LEU A 180 17.74 -6.02 12.71
CA LEU A 180 16.39 -5.47 12.75
C LEU A 180 15.51 -6.18 11.71
N PHE A 181 14.36 -6.72 12.14
CA PHE A 181 13.44 -7.51 11.30
C PHE A 181 14.10 -8.70 10.55
N SER A 182 15.12 -9.33 11.14
CA SER A 182 15.81 -10.51 10.56
C SER A 182 16.59 -10.24 9.27
N ALA A 183 17.04 -8.99 9.06
CA ALA A 183 17.82 -8.58 7.89
C ALA A 183 19.18 -9.30 7.72
N ASP A 184 19.74 -9.92 8.76
CA ASP A 184 20.96 -10.74 8.69
C ASP A 184 20.84 -12.04 9.53
N PRO A 185 20.33 -13.13 8.94
CA PRO A 185 20.15 -14.40 9.62
C PRO A 185 21.44 -15.03 10.16
N HIS A 186 22.57 -14.87 9.47
CA HIS A 186 23.85 -15.46 9.86
C HIS A 186 24.47 -14.71 11.05
N LYS A 187 24.38 -13.37 11.06
CA LYS A 187 24.68 -12.58 12.26
C LYS A 187 23.81 -13.03 13.44
N ASP A 188 22.52 -13.21 13.23
CA ASP A 188 21.58 -13.54 14.31
C ASP A 188 21.79 -14.93 14.88
N TYR A 189 22.09 -15.90 14.02
CA TYR A 189 22.55 -17.22 14.44
C TYR A 189 23.83 -17.15 15.27
N ALA A 190 24.87 -16.47 14.78
CA ALA A 190 26.13 -16.31 15.49
C ALA A 190 25.98 -15.51 16.80
N GLU A 191 25.05 -14.55 16.85
CA GLU A 191 24.74 -13.76 18.04
C GLU A 191 24.07 -14.60 19.13
N ILE A 192 23.19 -15.54 18.77
CA ILE A 192 22.49 -16.42 19.72
C ILE A 192 23.37 -17.60 20.16
N THR A 193 24.12 -18.20 19.23
CA THR A 193 24.92 -19.40 19.50
C THR A 193 26.27 -19.13 20.17
N ASP A 194 26.71 -17.86 20.32
CA ASP A 194 27.99 -17.50 20.98
C ASP A 194 28.15 -18.16 22.37
N PRO A 195 29.11 -19.10 22.54
CA PRO A 195 29.35 -19.78 23.82
C PRO A 195 29.73 -18.84 24.98
N LYS A 196 30.14 -17.60 24.70
CA LYS A 196 30.44 -16.56 25.70
C LYS A 196 29.19 -15.89 26.27
N LYS A 197 28.04 -16.03 25.60
CA LYS A 197 26.74 -15.50 26.05
C LYS A 197 25.89 -16.55 26.75
N LYS A 198 26.09 -17.84 26.43
CA LYS A 198 25.37 -18.99 27.02
C LYS A 198 23.85 -18.86 26.93
N LEU A 199 23.34 -18.44 25.77
CA LEU A 199 21.90 -18.30 25.54
C LEU A 199 21.22 -19.66 25.31
N ILE A 200 21.96 -20.65 24.80
CA ILE A 200 21.48 -22.01 24.57
C ILE A 200 22.37 -23.05 25.28
N ASP A 201 21.76 -24.14 25.74
CA ASP A 201 22.43 -25.38 26.13
C ASP A 201 21.72 -26.58 25.48
N PRO A 202 22.21 -27.09 24.33
CA PRO A 202 21.64 -28.26 23.67
C PRO A 202 21.56 -29.54 24.51
N LYS A 203 22.28 -29.64 25.65
CA LYS A 203 22.18 -30.80 26.55
C LYS A 203 21.03 -30.70 27.53
N ASN A 204 20.63 -29.48 27.87
CA ASN A 204 19.57 -29.17 28.83
C ASN A 204 18.63 -28.15 28.16
N ALA A 205 18.05 -28.52 27.02
CA ALA A 205 17.46 -27.57 26.07
C ALA A 205 16.47 -26.59 26.73
N ALA A 206 15.60 -27.07 27.61
CA ALA A 206 14.64 -26.25 28.38
C ALA A 206 15.30 -25.22 29.32
N GLU A 207 16.46 -25.54 29.91
CA GLU A 207 17.24 -24.65 30.80
C GLU A 207 17.96 -23.50 30.05
N SER A 208 17.83 -23.48 28.71
CA SER A 208 18.44 -22.45 27.87
C SER A 208 17.95 -21.06 28.22
N TRP A 209 18.89 -20.15 28.48
CA TRP A 209 18.60 -18.74 28.79
C TRP A 209 17.81 -17.99 27.72
N LEU A 210 17.73 -18.50 26.49
CA LEU A 210 16.84 -18.00 25.45
C LEU A 210 15.36 -18.29 25.81
N LEU A 211 15.04 -19.54 26.16
CA LEU A 211 13.69 -19.97 26.54
C LEU A 211 13.28 -19.37 27.89
N GLN A 212 14.12 -19.51 28.91
CA GLN A 212 13.85 -19.06 30.28
C GLN A 212 13.63 -17.55 30.40
N LYS A 213 14.14 -16.78 29.42
CA LYS A 213 13.86 -15.33 29.31
C LYS A 213 12.62 -15.04 28.47
N ALA A 214 12.31 -15.86 27.47
CA ALA A 214 11.13 -15.70 26.63
C ALA A 214 9.83 -15.94 27.44
N ILE A 215 9.83 -16.92 28.35
CA ILE A 215 8.76 -17.18 29.33
C ILE A 215 8.88 -16.35 30.62
N CYS A 216 9.87 -15.46 30.69
CA CYS A 216 10.15 -14.54 31.82
C CYS A 216 10.33 -15.18 33.23
N ASP A 217 10.65 -16.47 33.35
CA ASP A 217 11.16 -17.05 34.60
C ASP A 217 12.47 -16.35 35.04
N VAL A 218 13.32 -16.06 34.06
CA VAL A 218 14.49 -15.18 34.23
C VAL A 218 14.16 -13.78 33.69
N ASP A 219 13.98 -12.81 34.60
CA ASP A 219 13.80 -11.40 34.20
C ASP A 219 14.93 -10.92 33.28
N HIS A 220 14.53 -10.49 32.09
CA HIS A 220 15.40 -9.82 31.13
C HIS A 220 14.91 -8.42 30.76
N GLY A 221 13.84 -7.92 31.37
CA GLY A 221 13.25 -6.60 31.15
C GLY A 221 12.62 -6.40 29.77
N GLY A 222 12.28 -7.48 29.07
CA GLY A 222 11.39 -7.46 27.88
C GLY A 222 9.95 -7.86 28.18
N GLY A 223 9.69 -8.46 29.36
CA GLY A 223 8.43 -9.12 29.69
C GLY A 223 8.45 -10.61 29.31
N ASP A 224 7.35 -11.28 29.58
CA ASP A 224 6.94 -12.52 28.90
C ASP A 224 6.57 -12.19 27.45
N VAL A 225 7.15 -12.95 26.51
CA VAL A 225 6.80 -12.86 25.08
C VAL A 225 6.14 -14.13 24.57
N THR A 226 6.25 -15.24 25.32
CA THR A 226 5.69 -16.55 25.01
C THR A 226 5.45 -17.32 26.31
N GLU A 227 4.72 -18.44 26.25
CA GLU A 227 4.46 -19.33 27.40
C GLU A 227 5.03 -20.74 27.19
N GLU A 228 5.30 -21.47 28.27
CA GLU A 228 5.82 -22.85 28.18
C GLU A 228 4.80 -23.77 27.49
N GLY A 229 5.25 -24.50 26.46
CA GLY A 229 4.42 -25.42 25.69
C GLY A 229 3.63 -24.79 24.54
N SER A 230 3.71 -23.47 24.33
CA SER A 230 3.24 -22.80 23.10
C SER A 230 4.01 -23.29 21.85
N ASP A 231 3.46 -23.09 20.65
CA ASP A 231 4.11 -23.51 19.41
C ASP A 231 5.45 -22.79 19.19
N GLU A 232 5.54 -21.50 19.53
CA GLU A 232 6.76 -20.71 19.50
C GLU A 232 7.83 -21.29 20.44
N TYR A 233 7.45 -21.56 21.69
CA TYR A 233 8.34 -22.21 22.68
C TYR A 233 8.81 -23.58 22.19
N ASN A 234 7.90 -24.40 21.65
CA ASN A 234 8.19 -25.75 21.18
C ASN A 234 9.16 -25.74 19.98
N VAL A 235 9.03 -24.81 19.03
CA VAL A 235 9.97 -24.65 17.92
C VAL A 235 11.37 -24.26 18.44
N LEU A 236 11.45 -23.29 19.35
CA LEU A 236 12.73 -22.87 19.94
C LEU A 236 13.38 -24.03 20.74
N LEU A 237 12.61 -24.74 21.56
CA LEU A 237 13.06 -25.88 22.36
C LEU A 237 13.58 -27.02 21.48
N ALA A 238 12.82 -27.41 20.45
CA ALA A 238 13.17 -28.52 19.57
C ALA A 238 14.39 -28.19 18.69
N TRP A 239 14.53 -26.95 18.22
CA TRP A 239 15.75 -26.50 17.52
C TRP A 239 17.00 -26.58 18.42
N ILE A 240 16.91 -26.12 19.68
CA ILE A 240 18.03 -26.22 20.63
C ILE A 240 18.36 -27.69 20.91
N ALA A 241 17.36 -28.54 21.16
CA ALA A 241 17.53 -29.97 21.42
C ALA A 241 18.13 -30.71 20.21
N ALA A 242 17.84 -30.26 18.98
CA ALA A 242 18.45 -30.76 17.74
C ALA A 242 19.93 -30.33 17.55
N GLY A 243 20.53 -29.63 18.52
CA GLY A 243 21.91 -29.14 18.44
C GLY A 243 22.04 -27.72 17.88
N ALA A 244 20.93 -26.98 17.78
CA ALA A 244 20.86 -25.63 17.21
C ALA A 244 21.44 -25.52 15.77
N PRO A 245 20.96 -26.28 14.78
CA PRO A 245 21.40 -26.19 13.39
C PRO A 245 21.11 -24.81 12.76
N GLU A 246 22.08 -24.25 12.03
CA GLU A 246 21.89 -23.02 11.24
C GLU A 246 21.05 -23.29 9.97
N GLY A 247 21.39 -24.37 9.26
CA GLY A 247 20.99 -24.64 7.88
C GLY A 247 22.18 -24.58 6.93
N THR A 248 21.92 -24.59 5.62
CA THR A 248 22.94 -24.44 4.57
C THR A 248 22.59 -23.31 3.58
N PRO A 249 23.56 -22.78 2.81
CA PRO A 249 23.29 -21.84 1.72
C PRO A 249 22.45 -22.42 0.56
N GLN A 250 22.26 -23.76 0.53
CA GLN A 250 21.43 -24.48 -0.43
C GLN A 250 19.98 -24.68 0.06
N ASP A 251 19.70 -24.39 1.33
CA ASP A 251 18.37 -24.54 1.90
C ASP A 251 17.39 -23.52 1.27
N PRO A 252 16.08 -23.85 1.15
CA PRO A 252 15.12 -22.98 0.51
C PRO A 252 15.05 -21.59 1.16
N GLN A 253 15.00 -20.53 0.36
CA GLN A 253 14.94 -19.16 0.86
C GLN A 253 13.56 -18.56 0.60
N LEU A 254 13.03 -17.78 1.55
CA LEU A 254 11.77 -17.06 1.38
C LEU A 254 11.89 -16.05 0.22
N GLU A 255 11.07 -16.21 -0.82
CA GLU A 255 11.02 -15.32 -1.98
C GLU A 255 9.94 -14.24 -1.86
N ARG A 256 8.72 -14.65 -1.47
CA ARG A 256 7.55 -13.79 -1.34
C ARG A 256 6.56 -14.32 -0.31
N ILE A 257 5.67 -13.43 0.14
CA ILE A 257 4.48 -13.77 0.92
C ILE A 257 3.23 -13.24 0.21
N GLU A 258 2.15 -14.02 0.23
CA GLU A 258 0.83 -13.56 -0.21
C GLU A 258 -0.17 -13.67 0.94
N VAL A 259 -1.19 -12.80 0.91
CA VAL A 259 -2.31 -12.83 1.86
C VAL A 259 -3.61 -13.06 1.11
N TYR A 260 -4.38 -14.06 1.53
CA TYR A 260 -5.72 -14.32 1.01
C TYR A 260 -6.80 -14.00 2.04
N PRO A 261 -7.91 -13.33 1.66
CA PRO A 261 -8.09 -12.60 0.40
C PRO A 261 -7.27 -11.30 0.37
N SER A 262 -6.56 -11.07 -0.74
CA SER A 262 -5.80 -9.82 -0.98
C SER A 262 -6.70 -8.59 -1.16
N GLN A 263 -7.98 -8.81 -1.50
CA GLN A 263 -9.04 -7.82 -1.31
C GLN A 263 -10.39 -8.47 -0.98
N ARG A 264 -11.17 -7.87 -0.06
CA ARG A 264 -12.53 -8.32 0.28
C ARG A 264 -13.45 -7.12 0.56
N ASN A 265 -14.74 -7.28 0.27
CA ASN A 265 -15.76 -6.47 0.91
C ASN A 265 -16.10 -7.09 2.28
N VAL A 266 -16.34 -6.25 3.30
CA VAL A 266 -16.89 -6.63 4.61
C VAL A 266 -17.95 -5.59 5.02
N GLN A 267 -18.96 -5.97 5.77
CA GLN A 267 -19.92 -5.04 6.39
C GLN A 267 -19.67 -4.94 7.91
N PRO A 268 -20.14 -3.86 8.57
CA PRO A 268 -20.04 -3.76 10.03
C PRO A 268 -20.66 -4.97 10.74
N GLY A 269 -19.87 -5.62 11.59
CA GLY A 269 -20.23 -6.86 12.29
C GLY A 269 -19.96 -8.16 11.54
N GLU A 270 -19.64 -8.14 10.23
CA GLU A 270 -19.15 -9.33 9.53
C GLU A 270 -17.70 -9.65 9.92
N GLN A 271 -17.33 -10.94 9.85
CA GLN A 271 -16.00 -11.45 10.15
C GLN A 271 -15.56 -12.51 9.14
N TYR A 272 -14.26 -12.62 8.93
CA TYR A 272 -13.58 -13.68 8.17
C TYR A 272 -12.12 -13.77 8.62
N ARG A 273 -11.40 -14.86 8.32
CA ARG A 273 -9.94 -14.92 8.54
C ARG A 273 -9.14 -14.75 7.27
N LEU A 274 -7.96 -14.15 7.40
CA LEU A 274 -6.89 -14.19 6.42
C LEU A 274 -6.19 -15.56 6.45
N ILE A 275 -5.47 -15.88 5.38
CA ILE A 275 -4.36 -16.83 5.37
C ILE A 275 -3.14 -16.08 4.82
N VAL A 276 -1.96 -16.34 5.36
CA VAL A 276 -0.68 -15.83 4.86
C VAL A 276 0.15 -17.02 4.39
N GLU A 277 0.53 -17.03 3.12
CA GLU A 277 1.27 -18.11 2.48
C GLU A 277 2.67 -17.64 2.08
N ALA A 278 3.69 -18.34 2.57
CA ALA A 278 5.09 -18.08 2.28
C ALA A 278 5.59 -19.03 1.18
N TYR A 279 6.31 -18.48 0.21
CA TYR A 279 6.83 -19.22 -0.95
C TYR A 279 8.35 -19.20 -0.96
N TYR A 280 8.96 -20.36 -1.21
CA TYR A 280 10.41 -20.56 -1.12
C TYR A 280 11.04 -20.95 -2.47
N THR A 281 12.35 -20.71 -2.61
CA THR A 281 13.14 -20.92 -3.85
C THR A 281 13.13 -22.34 -4.42
N ASP A 282 12.67 -23.35 -3.65
CA ASP A 282 12.50 -24.74 -4.10
C ASP A 282 11.10 -25.03 -4.67
N GLY A 283 10.20 -24.05 -4.62
CA GLY A 283 8.79 -24.18 -4.97
C GLY A 283 7.89 -24.69 -3.83
N SER A 284 8.42 -24.92 -2.64
CA SER A 284 7.63 -25.26 -1.45
C SER A 284 6.84 -24.05 -0.94
N MET A 285 5.73 -24.35 -0.27
CA MET A 285 4.80 -23.36 0.27
C MET A 285 4.54 -23.68 1.75
N ARG A 286 4.37 -22.66 2.58
CA ARG A 286 4.04 -22.82 4.00
C ARG A 286 2.90 -21.88 4.38
N ASP A 287 1.90 -22.39 5.11
CA ASP A 287 1.01 -21.53 5.88
C ASP A 287 1.81 -20.92 7.03
N VAL A 288 1.85 -19.59 7.08
CA VAL A 288 2.58 -18.82 8.09
C VAL A 288 1.65 -17.86 8.84
N THR A 289 0.33 -18.07 8.74
CA THR A 289 -0.70 -17.18 9.30
C THR A 289 -0.52 -16.93 10.80
N ALA A 290 -0.14 -17.97 11.57
CA ALA A 290 0.09 -17.85 13.01
C ALA A 290 1.33 -16.99 13.36
N LEU A 291 2.39 -17.06 12.55
CA LEU A 291 3.62 -16.30 12.78
C LEU A 291 3.63 -14.93 12.09
N ALA A 292 2.64 -14.64 11.26
CA ALA A 292 2.51 -13.37 10.56
C ALA A 292 2.13 -12.23 11.51
N SER A 293 2.55 -11.02 11.16
CA SER A 293 2.15 -9.78 11.82
C SER A 293 1.07 -9.07 11.00
N PHE A 294 0.02 -8.57 11.66
CA PHE A 294 -1.10 -7.87 11.03
C PHE A 294 -1.27 -6.47 11.62
N LYS A 295 -1.57 -5.47 10.78
CA LYS A 295 -1.87 -4.10 11.23
C LYS A 295 -2.85 -3.40 10.30
N SER A 296 -3.93 -2.84 10.83
CA SER A 296 -4.82 -1.96 10.09
C SER A 296 -4.28 -0.52 10.04
N ASN A 297 -4.51 0.17 8.93
CA ASN A 297 -4.32 1.63 8.87
C ASN A 297 -5.58 2.41 9.29
N GLU A 298 -6.76 1.77 9.31
CA GLU A 298 -8.07 2.38 9.53
C GLU A 298 -8.98 1.43 10.32
N GLU A 299 -8.68 1.26 11.61
CA GLU A 299 -9.47 0.44 12.56
C GLU A 299 -10.93 0.91 12.69
N SER A 300 -11.18 2.19 12.38
CA SER A 300 -12.50 2.81 12.26
C SER A 300 -13.39 2.11 11.22
N VAL A 301 -12.78 1.56 10.16
CA VAL A 301 -13.44 0.81 9.09
C VAL A 301 -13.40 -0.69 9.38
N ALA A 302 -12.23 -1.24 9.69
CA ALA A 302 -12.07 -2.66 10.03
C ALA A 302 -10.81 -2.93 10.86
N THR A 303 -10.92 -3.86 11.82
CA THR A 303 -9.80 -4.37 12.63
C THR A 303 -9.34 -5.74 12.14
N VAL A 304 -8.11 -6.10 12.50
CA VAL A 304 -7.54 -7.45 12.34
C VAL A 304 -6.79 -7.79 13.63
N ASP A 305 -6.95 -9.01 14.16
CA ASP A 305 -6.21 -9.51 15.33
C ASP A 305 -4.93 -10.28 14.96
N ALA A 306 -4.21 -10.78 15.96
CA ALA A 306 -2.93 -11.48 15.77
C ALA A 306 -3.12 -12.80 15.00
N GLU A 307 -4.28 -13.43 15.16
CA GLU A 307 -4.73 -14.66 14.53
C GLU A 307 -5.27 -14.44 13.10
N GLY A 308 -5.11 -13.23 12.55
CA GLY A 308 -5.55 -12.85 11.20
C GLY A 308 -7.07 -12.77 11.03
N THR A 309 -7.85 -12.74 12.11
CA THR A 309 -9.31 -12.58 12.05
C THR A 309 -9.68 -11.12 11.83
N VAL A 310 -10.33 -10.86 10.70
CA VAL A 310 -10.81 -9.56 10.29
C VAL A 310 -12.23 -9.34 10.79
N LYS A 311 -12.52 -8.14 11.27
CA LYS A 311 -13.86 -7.70 11.69
C LYS A 311 -14.19 -6.34 11.09
N GLY A 312 -15.36 -6.24 10.45
CA GLY A 312 -15.90 -4.96 9.98
C GLY A 312 -16.40 -4.09 11.15
N THR A 313 -15.95 -2.84 11.21
CA THR A 313 -16.29 -1.88 12.27
C THR A 313 -17.22 -0.77 11.76
N GLY A 314 -16.86 -0.14 10.64
CA GLY A 314 -17.52 1.04 10.08
C GLY A 314 -17.57 1.01 8.55
N TYR A 315 -17.68 2.18 7.91
CA TYR A 315 -17.74 2.32 6.44
C TYR A 315 -16.55 3.13 5.92
N GLY A 316 -16.01 2.73 4.76
CA GLY A 316 -14.79 3.27 4.17
C GLY A 316 -13.97 2.18 3.48
N GLU A 317 -12.66 2.38 3.37
CA GLU A 317 -11.72 1.30 3.03
C GLU A 317 -10.53 1.33 3.99
N ALA A 318 -10.08 0.14 4.38
CA ALA A 318 -8.86 -0.09 5.15
C ALA A 318 -7.88 -0.94 4.33
N VAL A 319 -6.61 -0.87 4.70
CA VAL A 319 -5.55 -1.76 4.21
C VAL A 319 -4.89 -2.38 5.42
N PHE A 320 -4.91 -3.71 5.48
CA PHE A 320 -4.08 -4.45 6.41
C PHE A 320 -2.70 -4.61 5.79
N MET A 321 -1.70 -4.11 6.50
CA MET A 321 -0.30 -4.43 6.26
C MET A 321 -0.02 -5.78 6.93
N VAL A 322 0.61 -6.69 6.21
CA VAL A 322 0.85 -8.08 6.63
C VAL A 322 2.33 -8.40 6.44
N GLY A 323 3.01 -8.86 7.49
CA GLY A 323 4.46 -9.05 7.47
C GLY A 323 4.92 -10.39 8.05
N TYR A 324 5.84 -11.05 7.35
CA TYR A 324 6.49 -12.30 7.78
C TYR A 324 7.89 -12.39 7.17
N GLY A 325 8.86 -12.91 7.93
CA GLY A 325 10.22 -13.18 7.43
C GLY A 325 11.00 -11.98 6.87
N GLY A 326 10.67 -10.76 7.30
CA GLY A 326 11.25 -9.52 6.77
C GLY A 326 10.64 -9.02 5.45
N LEU A 327 9.59 -9.68 4.96
CA LEU A 327 8.78 -9.27 3.80
C LEU A 327 7.43 -8.68 4.24
N LEU A 328 6.83 -7.87 3.36
CA LEU A 328 5.55 -7.20 3.58
C LEU A 328 4.62 -7.37 2.37
N THR A 329 3.33 -7.56 2.63
CA THR A 329 2.25 -7.61 1.65
C THR A 329 0.99 -6.91 2.21
N THR A 330 -0.09 -6.81 1.44
CA THR A 330 -1.31 -6.11 1.88
C THR A 330 -2.62 -6.82 1.53
N SER A 331 -3.60 -6.74 2.43
CA SER A 331 -5.01 -7.10 2.19
C SER A 331 -5.88 -5.85 2.25
N ARG A 332 -6.64 -5.55 1.19
CA ARG A 332 -7.53 -4.38 1.14
C ARG A 332 -8.97 -4.73 1.51
N VAL A 333 -9.52 -4.01 2.48
CA VAL A 333 -10.92 -4.14 2.89
C VAL A 333 -11.74 -2.95 2.41
N ARG A 334 -12.92 -3.22 1.87
CA ARG A 334 -13.96 -2.23 1.59
C ARG A 334 -15.21 -2.50 2.42
N SER A 335 -15.71 -1.46 3.08
CA SER A 335 -17.03 -1.45 3.68
C SER A 335 -17.85 -0.31 3.09
N SER A 336 -18.69 -0.63 2.10
CA SER A 336 -19.60 0.34 1.50
C SER A 336 -20.82 0.56 2.40
N GLN A 337 -21.29 1.82 2.48
CA GLN A 337 -22.49 2.12 3.24
C GLN A 337 -23.76 1.59 2.55
N PRO A 338 -24.88 1.35 3.27
CA PRO A 338 -26.15 1.01 2.63
C PRO A 338 -26.59 2.09 1.64
N ALA A 339 -26.87 1.69 0.39
CA ALA A 339 -27.31 2.60 -0.65
C ALA A 339 -28.73 3.15 -0.34
N LYS A 340 -28.81 4.42 0.08
CA LYS A 340 -30.08 5.10 0.40
C LYS A 340 -30.86 5.54 -0.84
N VAL A 341 -30.15 5.82 -1.93
CA VAL A 341 -30.67 6.24 -3.23
C VAL A 341 -29.80 5.65 -4.35
N ALA A 342 -30.31 5.64 -5.58
CA ALA A 342 -29.50 5.25 -6.74
C ALA A 342 -28.36 6.26 -6.98
N PHE A 343 -27.19 5.78 -7.39
CA PHE A 343 -26.06 6.65 -7.74
C PHE A 343 -26.43 7.54 -8.94
N PRO A 344 -26.28 8.88 -8.85
CA PRO A 344 -26.74 9.80 -9.89
C PRO A 344 -25.96 9.67 -11.21
N LYS A 345 -26.61 10.05 -12.31
CA LYS A 345 -25.92 10.27 -13.59
C LYS A 345 -25.18 11.60 -13.54
N VAL A 346 -23.91 11.55 -13.13
CA VAL A 346 -22.98 12.69 -13.16
C VAL A 346 -22.25 12.75 -14.51
N PRO A 347 -21.98 13.96 -15.04
CA PRO A 347 -21.14 14.12 -16.23
C PRO A 347 -19.68 13.75 -15.92
N LEU A 348 -18.97 13.26 -16.94
CA LEU A 348 -17.52 13.02 -16.90
C LEU A 348 -16.85 14.07 -17.79
N ASN A 349 -16.14 15.01 -17.18
CA ASN A 349 -15.45 16.08 -17.90
C ASN A 349 -14.00 15.69 -18.24
N ASN A 350 -13.40 14.82 -17.43
CA ASN A 350 -12.02 14.37 -17.55
C ASN A 350 -11.85 12.94 -16.98
N LYS A 351 -10.62 12.38 -17.00
CA LYS A 351 -10.34 11.02 -16.51
C LYS A 351 -10.29 10.90 -14.98
N VAL A 352 -10.00 11.98 -14.26
CA VAL A 352 -10.00 12.02 -12.78
C VAL A 352 -11.43 11.89 -12.25
N ASP A 353 -12.41 12.56 -12.88
CA ASP A 353 -13.84 12.42 -12.57
C ASP A 353 -14.27 10.93 -12.61
N GLU A 354 -13.82 10.18 -13.62
CA GLU A 354 -14.14 8.76 -13.76
C GLU A 354 -13.57 7.94 -12.59
N LEU A 355 -12.31 8.18 -12.21
CA LEU A 355 -11.67 7.50 -11.07
C LEU A 355 -12.36 7.84 -9.75
N VAL A 356 -12.68 9.12 -9.52
CA VAL A 356 -13.38 9.60 -8.33
C VAL A 356 -14.79 9.03 -8.25
N PHE A 357 -15.59 9.11 -9.32
CA PHE A 357 -16.97 8.61 -9.28
C PHE A 357 -17.05 7.09 -9.25
N ASN A 358 -16.10 6.36 -9.84
CA ASN A 358 -15.98 4.91 -9.63
C ASN A 358 -15.69 4.58 -8.16
N ARG A 359 -14.81 5.34 -7.49
CA ARG A 359 -14.50 5.19 -6.06
C ARG A 359 -15.70 5.48 -5.16
N LEU A 360 -16.38 6.61 -5.38
CA LEU A 360 -17.59 6.98 -4.62
C LEU A 360 -18.71 5.95 -4.82
N ARG A 361 -18.91 5.48 -6.07
CA ARG A 361 -19.92 4.45 -6.38
C ARG A 361 -19.62 3.12 -5.70
N ALA A 362 -18.36 2.68 -5.68
CA ALA A 362 -17.96 1.45 -4.99
C ALA A 362 -18.26 1.51 -3.47
N LEU A 363 -18.25 2.71 -2.88
CA LEU A 363 -18.57 2.95 -1.47
C LEU A 363 -20.04 3.33 -1.19
N ASN A 364 -20.89 3.42 -2.23
CA ASN A 364 -22.25 3.98 -2.17
C ASN A 364 -22.30 5.43 -1.61
N ILE A 365 -21.23 6.20 -1.80
CA ILE A 365 -21.21 7.63 -1.48
C ILE A 365 -21.79 8.39 -2.68
N ILE A 366 -22.77 9.26 -2.42
CA ILE A 366 -23.33 10.14 -3.44
C ILE A 366 -22.41 11.36 -3.58
N PRO A 367 -21.93 11.72 -4.78
CA PRO A 367 -21.15 12.93 -4.98
C PRO A 367 -21.99 14.18 -4.63
N SER A 368 -21.34 15.20 -4.08
CA SER A 368 -21.97 16.50 -3.82
C SER A 368 -22.55 17.12 -5.09
N GLU A 369 -23.59 17.94 -4.93
CA GLU A 369 -24.13 18.76 -6.00
C GLU A 369 -23.10 19.82 -6.46
N LEU A 370 -23.30 20.39 -7.66
CA LEU A 370 -22.44 21.44 -8.18
C LEU A 370 -22.59 22.71 -7.32
N CYS A 371 -21.47 23.22 -6.80
CA CYS A 371 -21.45 24.42 -5.97
C CYS A 371 -21.93 25.67 -6.72
N THR A 372 -22.43 26.67 -5.97
CA THR A 372 -22.90 27.94 -6.54
C THR A 372 -21.76 28.76 -7.17
N ASP A 373 -22.08 29.79 -7.94
CA ASP A 373 -21.05 30.65 -8.55
C ASP A 373 -20.24 31.42 -7.49
N GLU A 374 -20.86 31.84 -6.39
CA GLU A 374 -20.19 32.50 -5.27
C GLU A 374 -19.21 31.55 -4.55
N GLU A 375 -19.63 30.30 -4.34
CA GLU A 375 -18.78 29.27 -3.75
C GLU A 375 -17.61 28.89 -4.67
N PHE A 376 -17.90 28.68 -5.96
CA PHE A 376 -16.90 28.36 -6.97
C PHE A 376 -15.86 29.47 -7.06
N LEU A 377 -16.31 30.72 -7.23
CA LEU A 377 -15.45 31.91 -7.34
C LEU A 377 -14.51 32.03 -6.13
N ARG A 378 -15.02 31.87 -4.91
CA ARG A 378 -14.18 31.95 -3.70
C ARG A 378 -13.14 30.82 -3.65
N ARG A 379 -13.54 29.59 -4.00
CA ARG A 379 -12.65 28.42 -3.95
C ARG A 379 -11.57 28.51 -5.03
N VAL A 380 -11.93 28.76 -6.29
CA VAL A 380 -10.97 28.78 -7.40
C VAL A 380 -9.88 29.84 -7.24
N TYR A 381 -10.19 31.04 -6.73
CA TYR A 381 -9.18 32.06 -6.43
C TYR A 381 -8.19 31.59 -5.35
N LEU A 382 -8.69 30.96 -4.27
CA LEU A 382 -7.85 30.46 -3.18
C LEU A 382 -7.03 29.22 -3.57
N ASP A 383 -7.60 28.33 -4.39
CA ASP A 383 -6.97 27.06 -4.79
C ASP A 383 -5.89 27.28 -5.87
N VAL A 384 -6.16 28.16 -6.84
CA VAL A 384 -5.26 28.45 -7.97
C VAL A 384 -4.23 29.52 -7.65
N ILE A 385 -4.62 30.67 -7.06
CA ILE A 385 -3.73 31.82 -6.83
C ILE A 385 -3.59 32.28 -5.37
N GLY A 386 -4.15 31.55 -4.41
CA GLY A 386 -3.90 31.75 -2.97
C GLY A 386 -4.53 33.01 -2.34
N VAL A 387 -5.21 33.84 -3.13
CA VAL A 387 -5.82 35.11 -2.69
C VAL A 387 -7.35 35.09 -2.83
N LEU A 388 -8.01 36.20 -2.51
CA LEU A 388 -9.45 36.38 -2.71
C LEU A 388 -9.72 37.28 -3.92
N PRO A 389 -10.85 37.09 -4.62
CA PRO A 389 -11.30 38.05 -5.64
C PRO A 389 -11.59 39.40 -4.99
N THR A 390 -11.28 40.47 -5.71
CA THR A 390 -11.77 41.82 -5.38
C THR A 390 -13.29 41.88 -5.49
N ALA A 391 -13.89 42.89 -4.86
CA ALA A 391 -15.32 43.16 -4.99
C ALA A 391 -15.74 43.54 -6.43
N GLU A 392 -14.81 43.87 -7.32
CA GLU A 392 -15.09 44.17 -8.73
C GLU A 392 -15.08 42.90 -9.59
N GLU A 393 -14.02 42.09 -9.54
CA GLU A 393 -13.96 40.76 -10.17
C GLU A 393 -15.18 39.91 -9.78
N ALA A 394 -15.54 39.91 -8.49
CA ALA A 394 -16.68 39.16 -8.00
C ALA A 394 -18.03 39.64 -8.56
N ARG A 395 -18.23 40.96 -8.69
CA ARG A 395 -19.47 41.49 -9.29
C ARG A 395 -19.53 41.23 -10.80
N ALA A 396 -18.40 41.30 -11.49
CA ALA A 396 -18.33 40.97 -12.91
C ALA A 396 -18.68 39.49 -13.16
N PHE A 397 -18.02 38.57 -12.46
CA PHE A 397 -18.24 37.13 -12.61
C PHE A 397 -19.67 36.69 -12.25
N LEU A 398 -20.28 37.27 -11.22
CA LEU A 398 -21.66 36.97 -10.83
C LEU A 398 -22.71 37.59 -11.76
N ALA A 399 -22.38 38.68 -12.46
CA ALA A 399 -23.25 39.29 -13.47
C ALA A 399 -23.13 38.65 -14.86
N ASP A 400 -22.04 37.94 -15.15
CA ASP A 400 -21.79 37.31 -16.44
C ASP A 400 -22.74 36.12 -16.71
N PRO A 401 -23.51 36.14 -17.82
CA PRO A 401 -24.38 35.05 -18.24
C PRO A 401 -23.69 33.98 -19.10
N ASN A 402 -22.40 34.12 -19.43
CA ASN A 402 -21.67 33.15 -20.27
C ASN A 402 -21.63 31.76 -19.60
N PRO A 403 -22.14 30.68 -20.23
CA PRO A 403 -22.09 29.33 -19.66
C PRO A 403 -20.67 28.80 -19.45
N ASN A 404 -19.68 29.33 -20.16
CA ASN A 404 -18.28 28.91 -20.09
C ASN A 404 -17.45 29.69 -19.05
N LYS A 405 -18.00 30.72 -18.40
CA LYS A 405 -17.25 31.66 -17.54
C LYS A 405 -16.42 31.00 -16.43
N ARG A 406 -16.81 29.81 -15.96
CA ARG A 406 -16.05 29.04 -14.97
C ARG A 406 -14.72 28.52 -15.53
N SER A 407 -14.70 28.07 -16.78
CA SER A 407 -13.48 27.65 -17.48
C SER A 407 -12.62 28.86 -17.86
N GLU A 408 -13.24 29.88 -18.46
CA GLU A 408 -12.53 31.11 -18.87
C GLU A 408 -11.87 31.82 -17.67
N LEU A 409 -12.51 31.77 -16.48
CA LEU A 409 -11.90 32.25 -15.24
C LEU A 409 -10.73 31.37 -14.77
N ILE A 410 -10.82 30.03 -14.89
CA ILE A 410 -9.70 29.14 -14.54
C ILE A 410 -8.49 29.43 -15.42
N ASP A 411 -8.70 29.52 -16.74
CA ASP A 411 -7.64 29.81 -17.71
C ASP A 411 -6.99 31.17 -17.39
N HIS A 412 -7.80 32.22 -17.17
CA HIS A 412 -7.29 33.54 -16.77
C HIS A 412 -6.54 33.55 -15.43
N LEU A 413 -6.96 32.74 -14.44
CA LEU A 413 -6.27 32.63 -13.15
C LEU A 413 -4.93 31.87 -13.26
N LEU A 414 -4.77 30.99 -14.25
CA LEU A 414 -3.51 30.30 -14.54
C LEU A 414 -2.50 31.21 -15.29
N GLU A 415 -2.98 32.19 -16.05
CA GLU A 415 -2.17 33.23 -16.72
C GLU A 415 -1.68 34.35 -15.78
N ARG A 416 -2.07 34.33 -14.50
CA ARG A 416 -1.71 35.37 -13.51
C ARG A 416 -0.39 35.07 -12.79
N PRO A 417 0.46 36.09 -12.53
CA PRO A 417 1.72 35.87 -11.80
C PRO A 417 1.49 35.34 -10.38
N GLU A 418 0.33 35.61 -9.77
CA GLU A 418 -0.02 35.06 -8.45
C GLU A 418 -0.15 33.52 -8.45
N TYR A 419 -0.37 32.87 -9.60
CA TYR A 419 -0.28 31.41 -9.73
C TYR A 419 1.15 30.94 -9.48
N ALA A 420 2.14 31.56 -10.15
CA ALA A 420 3.55 31.25 -9.99
C ALA A 420 4.05 31.56 -8.57
N ASP A 421 3.64 32.69 -7.97
CA ASP A 421 3.93 33.01 -6.56
C ASP A 421 3.40 31.93 -5.61
N PHE A 422 2.13 31.54 -5.75
CA PHE A 422 1.50 30.60 -4.82
C PHE A 422 2.02 29.16 -4.99
N TYR A 423 2.25 28.71 -6.23
CA TYR A 423 2.77 27.37 -6.48
C TYR A 423 4.29 27.26 -6.27
N ALA A 424 5.06 28.34 -6.39
CA ALA A 424 6.49 28.32 -6.06
C ALA A 424 6.74 28.10 -4.56
N VAL A 425 5.81 28.51 -3.68
CA VAL A 425 5.86 28.15 -2.26
C VAL A 425 5.57 26.65 -2.07
N LYS A 426 4.46 26.14 -2.62
CA LYS A 426 4.06 24.72 -2.52
C LYS A 426 5.16 23.77 -3.02
N TRP A 427 5.74 24.07 -4.19
CA TRP A 427 6.87 23.30 -4.74
C TRP A 427 8.19 23.58 -4.02
N GLY A 428 8.37 24.78 -3.45
CA GLY A 428 9.53 25.14 -2.64
C GLY A 428 9.65 24.29 -1.39
N ASP A 429 8.54 23.99 -0.71
CA ASP A 429 8.50 23.07 0.43
C ASP A 429 8.86 21.63 -0.01
N ILE A 430 8.26 21.15 -1.09
CA ILE A 430 8.50 19.79 -1.64
C ILE A 430 9.97 19.61 -2.07
N LEU A 431 10.55 20.62 -2.74
CA LEU A 431 11.94 20.63 -3.21
C LEU A 431 12.94 21.12 -2.15
N GLN A 432 12.47 21.35 -0.90
CA GLN A 432 13.26 21.82 0.24
C GLN A 432 14.12 23.06 -0.07
N ILE A 433 13.55 24.07 -0.72
CA ILE A 433 14.20 25.32 -1.10
C ILE A 433 14.34 26.24 0.13
N ASN A 434 15.18 25.85 1.08
CA ASN A 434 15.46 26.56 2.31
C ASN A 434 16.95 26.94 2.42
N ARG A 435 17.28 27.84 3.37
CA ARG A 435 18.64 28.37 3.57
C ARG A 435 19.48 27.50 4.51
N ASP A 436 18.83 26.97 5.53
CA ASP A 436 19.44 26.41 6.74
C ASP A 436 19.63 24.88 6.65
N ILE A 437 19.72 24.21 7.79
CA ILE A 437 19.85 22.74 7.88
C ILE A 437 18.45 22.11 7.68
N PRO A 438 18.28 21.10 6.81
CA PRO A 438 19.34 20.30 6.17
C PRO A 438 19.88 20.83 4.84
N ALA A 439 19.14 21.65 4.07
CA ALA A 439 19.42 21.84 2.64
C ALA A 439 20.65 22.72 2.31
N ARG A 440 21.17 23.51 3.26
CA ARG A 440 22.42 24.30 3.19
C ARG A 440 22.57 25.23 1.97
N LEU A 441 21.50 25.55 1.25
CA LEU A 441 21.60 26.15 -0.09
C LEU A 441 22.32 27.51 -0.11
N GLN A 442 22.35 28.21 1.05
CA GLN A 442 22.74 29.61 1.19
C GLN A 442 21.83 30.56 0.41
N ASP A 443 21.80 31.84 0.78
CA ASP A 443 20.95 32.86 0.14
C ASP A 443 21.02 32.83 -1.39
N LYS A 444 22.23 32.75 -1.96
CA LYS A 444 22.42 32.76 -3.42
C LYS A 444 21.91 31.48 -4.11
N GLY A 445 22.10 30.31 -3.50
CA GLY A 445 21.63 29.03 -4.07
C GLY A 445 20.11 28.90 -3.95
N MET A 446 19.58 29.22 -2.77
CA MET A 446 18.13 29.27 -2.51
C MET A 446 17.43 30.22 -3.50
N TRP A 447 17.88 31.47 -3.63
CA TRP A 447 17.30 32.42 -4.59
C TRP A 447 17.56 32.06 -6.05
N ALA A 448 18.62 31.31 -6.39
CA ALA A 448 18.81 30.80 -7.75
C ALA A 448 17.80 29.69 -8.07
N TYR A 449 17.54 28.79 -7.12
CA TYR A 449 16.59 27.68 -7.29
C TYR A 449 15.13 28.18 -7.30
N TYR A 450 14.75 29.04 -6.33
CA TYR A 450 13.41 29.63 -6.26
C TYR A 450 13.03 30.39 -7.53
N ARG A 451 13.94 31.21 -8.08
CA ARG A 451 13.65 31.98 -9.31
C ARG A 451 13.55 31.09 -10.56
N TRP A 452 14.28 29.97 -10.63
CA TRP A 452 14.04 29.00 -11.69
C TRP A 452 12.67 28.33 -11.53
N LEU A 453 12.31 27.91 -10.31
CA LEU A 453 11.02 27.28 -10.02
C LEU A 453 9.85 28.20 -10.37
N TRP A 454 9.91 29.47 -9.94
CA TRP A 454 8.92 30.49 -10.26
C TRP A 454 8.78 30.67 -11.78
N ASN A 455 9.90 30.85 -12.49
CA ASN A 455 9.89 30.98 -13.96
C ASN A 455 9.34 29.73 -14.66
N ALA A 456 9.59 28.53 -14.13
CA ALA A 456 9.09 27.28 -14.70
C ALA A 456 7.57 27.14 -14.52
N LEU A 457 7.00 27.68 -13.44
CA LEU A 457 5.55 27.73 -13.20
C LEU A 457 4.88 28.81 -14.06
N ASP A 458 5.45 30.02 -14.09
CA ASP A 458 5.00 31.18 -14.88
C ASP A 458 4.98 30.88 -16.40
N SER A 459 6.01 30.17 -16.90
CA SER A 459 6.07 29.73 -18.30
C SER A 459 5.31 28.43 -18.61
N ASN A 460 4.57 27.88 -17.64
CA ASN A 460 3.81 26.62 -17.76
C ASN A 460 4.67 25.46 -18.30
N MET A 461 5.86 25.25 -17.71
CA MET A 461 6.82 24.24 -18.14
C MET A 461 6.23 22.83 -18.04
N PRO A 462 6.29 22.01 -19.11
CA PRO A 462 5.84 20.61 -19.06
C PRO A 462 6.53 19.81 -17.96
N MET A 463 5.77 18.99 -17.22
CA MET A 463 6.31 18.25 -16.07
C MET A 463 7.48 17.32 -16.42
N ASP A 464 7.53 16.76 -17.64
CA ASP A 464 8.67 15.93 -18.07
C ASP A 464 9.94 16.76 -18.35
N GLN A 465 9.78 18.02 -18.78
CA GLN A 465 10.88 18.98 -18.88
C GLN A 465 11.33 19.43 -17.48
N PHE A 466 10.39 19.77 -16.59
CA PHE A 466 10.66 20.19 -15.21
C PHE A 466 11.49 19.15 -14.44
N VAL A 467 11.06 17.88 -14.45
CA VAL A 467 11.78 16.77 -13.82
C VAL A 467 13.14 16.52 -14.49
N ARG A 468 13.21 16.65 -15.83
CA ARG A 468 14.47 16.48 -16.59
C ARG A 468 15.49 17.58 -16.29
N GLU A 469 15.08 18.84 -16.21
CA GLU A 469 15.97 19.96 -15.89
C GLU A 469 16.55 19.80 -14.48
N ILE A 470 15.76 19.33 -13.51
CA ILE A 470 16.23 18.99 -12.16
C ILE A 470 17.22 17.82 -12.20
N LEU A 471 16.80 16.64 -12.69
CA LEU A 471 17.59 15.41 -12.59
C LEU A 471 18.81 15.36 -13.54
N THR A 472 18.94 16.31 -14.47
CA THR A 472 20.14 16.43 -15.34
C THR A 472 20.96 17.70 -15.07
N ALA A 473 20.64 18.45 -14.02
CA ALA A 473 21.28 19.71 -13.70
C ALA A 473 22.79 19.58 -13.43
N LYS A 474 23.55 20.61 -13.83
CA LYS A 474 24.99 20.73 -13.62
C LYS A 474 25.42 22.20 -13.62
N GLY A 475 26.66 22.45 -13.21
CA GLY A 475 27.25 23.79 -13.15
C GLY A 475 27.15 24.41 -11.75
N SER A 476 27.32 25.73 -11.68
CA SER A 476 27.30 26.51 -10.43
C SER A 476 25.91 26.51 -9.79
N ALA A 477 25.85 26.23 -8.48
CA ALA A 477 24.64 26.33 -7.67
C ALA A 477 24.06 27.75 -7.59
N TYR A 478 24.86 28.79 -7.86
CA TYR A 478 24.43 30.19 -7.81
C TYR A 478 24.07 30.76 -9.20
N ARG A 479 24.16 29.96 -10.28
CA ARG A 479 23.82 30.36 -11.66
C ARG A 479 22.90 29.35 -12.37
N SER A 480 22.92 28.09 -11.96
CA SER A 480 22.06 27.00 -12.42
C SER A 480 21.11 26.62 -11.27
N GLY A 481 19.91 27.19 -11.25
CA GLY A 481 18.93 26.99 -10.18
C GLY A 481 18.68 25.51 -9.84
N PRO A 482 18.33 24.66 -10.82
CA PRO A 482 18.10 23.23 -10.62
C PRO A 482 19.26 22.44 -10.00
N ALA A 483 20.50 22.91 -10.15
CA ALA A 483 21.68 22.21 -9.60
C ALA A 483 21.68 22.18 -8.06
N ASN A 484 20.86 23.01 -7.41
CA ASN A 484 20.66 22.98 -5.96
C ASN A 484 19.91 21.73 -5.46
N PHE A 485 19.19 21.00 -6.33
CA PHE A 485 18.57 19.73 -5.96
C PHE A 485 19.59 18.74 -5.36
N PHE A 486 20.77 18.64 -5.99
CA PHE A 486 21.88 17.80 -5.52
C PHE A 486 22.64 18.38 -4.30
N ARG A 487 22.08 19.38 -3.62
CA ARG A 487 22.59 19.96 -2.37
C ARG A 487 21.64 19.76 -1.19
N VAL A 488 20.38 19.38 -1.47
CA VAL A 488 19.36 19.05 -0.46
C VAL A 488 19.71 17.75 0.25
N GLY A 489 19.91 16.67 -0.51
CA GLY A 489 20.29 15.36 0.00
C GLY A 489 21.81 15.12 -0.04
N GLU A 490 22.40 14.66 1.06
CA GLU A 490 23.83 14.32 1.10
C GLU A 490 24.14 13.01 0.37
N GLY A 491 25.06 13.09 -0.59
CA GLY A 491 25.60 11.92 -1.29
C GLY A 491 24.57 11.15 -2.14
N PRO A 492 24.97 9.99 -2.69
CA PRO A 492 24.14 9.25 -3.65
C PRO A 492 22.79 8.79 -3.08
N GLN A 493 22.76 8.39 -1.80
CA GLN A 493 21.55 7.91 -1.13
C GLN A 493 20.60 9.07 -0.80
N GLY A 494 21.08 10.17 -0.19
CA GLY A 494 20.23 11.34 0.08
C GLY A 494 19.64 11.95 -1.19
N MET A 495 20.37 11.94 -2.31
CA MET A 495 19.84 12.35 -3.61
C MET A 495 18.76 11.39 -4.14
N ALA A 496 18.93 10.07 -3.97
CA ALA A 496 17.95 9.06 -4.33
C ALA A 496 16.67 9.11 -3.47
N GLU A 497 16.81 9.32 -2.17
CA GLU A 497 15.71 9.47 -1.21
C GLU A 497 14.89 10.73 -1.51
N THR A 498 15.57 11.85 -1.78
CA THR A 498 14.94 13.09 -2.26
C THR A 498 14.20 12.86 -3.57
N ALA A 499 14.84 12.25 -4.58
CA ALA A 499 14.22 12.01 -5.89
C ALA A 499 13.02 11.05 -5.82
N SER A 500 13.10 10.01 -4.99
CA SER A 500 12.01 9.04 -4.80
C SER A 500 10.82 9.68 -4.09
N THR A 501 11.07 10.48 -3.04
CA THR A 501 10.02 11.18 -2.31
C THR A 501 9.33 12.22 -3.19
N VAL A 502 10.10 13.04 -3.92
CA VAL A 502 9.58 14.15 -4.73
C VAL A 502 8.89 13.68 -6.01
N PHE A 503 9.47 12.72 -6.75
CA PHE A 503 9.00 12.38 -8.10
C PHE A 503 8.28 11.03 -8.21
N LEU A 504 8.45 10.12 -7.24
CA LEU A 504 7.79 8.82 -7.22
C LEU A 504 6.74 8.69 -6.08
N GLY A 505 6.77 9.59 -5.09
CA GLY A 505 5.95 9.50 -3.88
C GLY A 505 6.38 8.38 -2.93
N VAL A 506 7.62 7.88 -3.07
CA VAL A 506 8.16 6.70 -2.37
C VAL A 506 9.24 7.11 -1.37
N ARG A 507 9.13 6.62 -0.12
CA ARG A 507 10.08 6.91 0.97
C ARG A 507 11.13 5.80 1.07
N LEU A 508 12.35 6.10 0.62
CA LEU A 508 13.49 5.18 0.74
C LEU A 508 14.35 5.46 1.99
N ASP A 509 14.01 6.48 2.77
CA ASP A 509 14.77 6.99 3.92
C ASP A 509 14.93 5.92 5.01
N CYS A 510 13.85 5.23 5.37
CA CYS A 510 13.92 4.09 6.30
C CYS A 510 14.40 2.80 5.63
N ALA A 511 14.63 2.80 4.31
CA ALA A 511 15.31 1.73 3.58
C ALA A 511 16.85 1.95 3.49
N HIS A 512 17.40 3.02 4.06
CA HIS A 512 18.83 3.37 3.99
C HIS A 512 19.75 2.38 4.76
N CYS A 513 19.24 1.73 5.81
CA CYS A 513 20.03 0.87 6.72
C CYS A 513 19.53 -0.58 6.84
N HIS A 514 18.30 -0.86 6.40
CA HIS A 514 17.57 -2.12 6.52
C HIS A 514 16.36 -2.10 5.56
N ASN A 515 15.56 -3.16 5.47
CA ASN A 515 14.31 -3.10 4.70
C ASN A 515 13.29 -2.16 5.37
N HIS A 516 12.46 -1.47 4.57
CA HIS A 516 11.51 -0.48 5.08
C HIS A 516 10.49 -1.15 6.02
N PRO A 517 10.28 -0.62 7.25
CA PRO A 517 9.48 -1.31 8.28
C PRO A 517 8.00 -1.44 7.94
N PHE A 518 7.50 -0.63 7.01
CA PHE A 518 6.06 -0.49 6.71
C PHE A 518 5.73 -0.49 5.20
N GLU A 519 6.71 -0.73 4.33
CA GLU A 519 6.52 -0.74 2.87
C GLU A 519 7.44 -1.80 2.25
N GLN A 520 7.14 -2.26 1.02
CA GLN A 520 7.85 -3.37 0.36
C GLN A 520 9.32 -3.10 -0.03
N PHE A 521 9.84 -1.88 0.20
CA PHE A 521 11.15 -1.45 -0.30
C PHE A 521 12.30 -1.97 0.55
N THR A 522 13.29 -2.58 -0.09
CA THR A 522 14.45 -3.18 0.56
C THR A 522 15.65 -2.22 0.64
N LEU A 523 16.64 -2.57 1.45
CA LEU A 523 17.95 -1.90 1.41
C LEU A 523 18.59 -1.95 0.01
N GLN A 524 18.37 -3.05 -0.73
CA GLN A 524 18.87 -3.21 -2.09
C GLN A 524 18.19 -2.25 -3.09
N ASP A 525 16.94 -1.85 -2.85
CA ASP A 525 16.23 -0.86 -3.66
C ASP A 525 16.76 0.56 -3.40
N ASN A 526 17.02 0.92 -2.13
CA ASN A 526 17.69 2.18 -1.77
C ASN A 526 19.07 2.29 -2.46
N LEU A 527 19.92 1.26 -2.30
CA LEU A 527 21.25 1.20 -2.91
C LEU A 527 21.18 1.19 -4.44
N GLY A 528 20.19 0.51 -5.03
CA GLY A 528 19.94 0.48 -6.47
C GLY A 528 19.53 1.85 -7.03
N MET A 529 18.66 2.59 -6.34
CA MET A 529 18.29 3.95 -6.72
C MET A 529 19.47 4.93 -6.52
N ALA A 530 20.23 4.78 -5.43
CA ALA A 530 21.45 5.55 -5.18
C ALA A 530 22.53 5.35 -6.25
N ALA A 531 22.56 4.20 -6.93
CA ALA A 531 23.51 3.94 -8.01
C ALA A 531 23.42 4.95 -9.18
N PHE A 532 22.24 5.48 -9.48
CA PHE A 532 22.07 6.55 -10.49
C PHE A 532 22.79 7.84 -10.11
N PHE A 533 22.81 8.18 -8.82
CA PHE A 533 23.45 9.38 -8.26
C PHE A 533 24.92 9.14 -7.88
N ALA A 534 25.41 7.89 -7.93
CA ALA A 534 26.74 7.50 -7.50
C ALA A 534 27.90 8.27 -8.17
N ARG A 535 27.66 8.88 -9.34
CA ARG A 535 28.62 9.70 -10.12
C ARG A 535 28.46 11.22 -9.92
N VAL A 536 27.41 11.70 -9.26
CA VAL A 536 27.18 13.14 -9.03
C VAL A 536 28.16 13.65 -7.96
N ARG A 537 28.88 14.73 -8.24
CA ARG A 537 29.88 15.30 -7.33
C ARG A 537 29.77 16.81 -7.27
N LEU A 538 30.08 17.34 -6.09
CA LEU A 538 30.15 18.77 -5.80
C LEU A 538 31.64 19.13 -5.64
N LYS A 539 32.05 20.29 -6.16
CA LYS A 539 33.35 20.90 -5.88
C LYS A 539 33.18 22.39 -5.62
N ARG A 540 33.99 22.95 -4.72
CA ARG A 540 33.98 24.40 -4.47
C ARG A 540 34.50 25.18 -5.68
N SER A 541 33.99 26.39 -5.88
CA SER A 541 34.52 27.35 -6.86
C SER A 541 35.46 28.37 -6.20
N ALA A 542 35.82 29.44 -6.92
CA ALA A 542 36.51 30.59 -6.36
C ALA A 542 35.55 31.65 -5.76
N GLU A 543 34.25 31.56 -6.02
CA GLU A 543 33.23 32.36 -5.31
C GLU A 543 32.95 31.72 -3.94
N GLN A 544 32.92 32.54 -2.88
CA GLN A 544 32.77 32.04 -1.52
C GLN A 544 31.48 31.22 -1.35
N ASP A 545 31.61 30.04 -0.75
CA ASP A 545 30.55 29.07 -0.46
C ASP A 545 29.76 28.57 -1.70
N GLU A 546 30.26 28.84 -2.92
CA GLU A 546 29.71 28.29 -4.15
C GLU A 546 30.20 26.87 -4.40
N GLU A 547 29.25 26.00 -4.76
CA GLU A 547 29.50 24.64 -5.21
C GLU A 547 29.12 24.47 -6.68
N ILE A 548 29.93 23.72 -7.42
CA ILE A 548 29.71 23.33 -8.81
C ILE A 548 29.37 21.85 -8.84
N ILE A 549 28.17 21.53 -9.33
CA ILE A 549 27.72 20.15 -9.56
C ILE A 549 28.30 19.68 -10.89
N TYR A 550 28.90 18.48 -10.88
CA TYR A 550 29.42 17.82 -12.07
C TYR A 550 29.26 16.30 -11.98
N LEU A 551 29.37 15.65 -13.14
CA LEU A 551 29.37 14.18 -13.25
C LEU A 551 30.82 13.69 -13.30
N ALA A 552 31.21 12.80 -12.39
CA ALA A 552 32.50 12.12 -12.42
C ALA A 552 32.48 10.94 -13.42
N ASP A 553 33.65 10.45 -13.82
CA ASP A 553 33.75 9.31 -14.76
C ASP A 553 33.25 8.00 -14.13
N SER A 554 33.49 7.81 -12.83
CA SER A 554 33.09 6.64 -12.05
C SER A 554 32.50 7.01 -10.69
N GLY A 555 31.91 6.03 -10.01
CA GLY A 555 31.29 6.19 -8.70
C GLY A 555 30.79 4.85 -8.16
N SER A 556 30.50 4.81 -6.86
CA SER A 556 30.00 3.63 -6.15
C SER A 556 29.14 4.05 -4.96
N VAL A 557 28.18 3.20 -4.60
CA VAL A 557 27.51 3.17 -3.29
C VAL A 557 28.08 1.97 -2.51
N ARG A 558 27.86 1.90 -1.20
CA ARG A 558 28.29 0.82 -0.30
C ARG A 558 27.28 0.64 0.81
#